data_AF-B3M0W1-F1
#
_entry.id   AF-B3M0W1-F1
#
_cell.length_a   1.000
_cell.length_b   1.000
_cell.length_c   1.000
_cell.angle_alpha   90.00
_cell.angle_beta   90.00
_cell.angle_gamma   90.00
#
_symmetry.space_group_name_H-M   'P 1'
#
loop_
_entity.id
_entity.type
_entity.pdbx_description
1 polymer ?
#
loop_
_entity_poly.entity_id
_entity_poly.type
_entity_poly.pdbx_seq_one_letter_code
_entity_poly.pdbx_strand_id
1 'polypeptide(L)'
;MSLTEMMRGKAMPVEKKNDIKMAQHDFATVRVTQIGCVMGVLAEAIERVKISLILPKLLEHSSHVAQVLNGTEFEPAVRLIQSFVRRRHFILREKRPPLMDHGIIQIIDFFQRNCRMYHLFPRYYNHMNENEKKLLKAFELLYDLAKDRLYQTSTDAIHQERQLHAMYKENQVVTEQVEAIRRKIQEQKVALRWRVAAQEAYLKNYEDMMLKKKREKNERIQKEVDRCTRMVRNSKKASLERQAELEGEIENTRKNYEISTKAYQKLEKNLREEKNKLILQLQALIKKYDHTIGEKMIENIELMEESKAAKKELDEFMVGFRKVERVYKEIVVKREEEEAKRRQNRIVLFTMNRAASKIQKYWRKWKKHINKKNKRLRKR
;
A
#
# COMPACT_ATOMS: atom_id res chain seq x y z
N MET A 1 76.62 17.37 82.38
CA MET A 1 77.33 18.11 81.31
C MET A 1 76.85 17.56 79.98
N SER A 2 76.13 18.38 79.22
CA SER A 2 75.41 17.94 78.02
C SER A 2 76.37 17.76 76.84
N LEU A 3 76.12 16.77 75.98
CA LEU A 3 76.83 16.54 74.71
C LEU A 3 76.90 17.81 73.83
N THR A 4 75.98 18.75 74.06
CA THR A 4 75.90 20.05 73.40
C THR A 4 77.03 21.02 73.78
N GLU A 5 77.64 20.88 74.96
CA GLU A 5 78.76 21.75 75.38
C GLU A 5 80.11 21.28 74.82
N MET A 6 80.28 20.00 74.52
CA MET A 6 81.51 19.44 73.93
C MET A 6 81.67 19.76 72.44
N MET A 7 80.61 20.20 71.76
CA MET A 7 80.59 20.51 70.32
C MET A 7 80.75 22.00 70.01
N ARG A 8 80.94 22.87 71.02
CA ARG A 8 81.40 24.26 70.78
C ARG A 8 82.86 24.23 70.39
N GLY A 9 83.12 23.96 69.11
CA GLY A 9 84.40 24.27 68.49
C GLY A 9 84.81 25.69 68.88
N LYS A 10 86.01 25.83 69.47
CA LYS A 10 86.59 27.13 69.84
C LYS A 10 86.38 28.10 68.68
N ALA A 11 85.63 29.17 68.90
CA ALA A 11 85.42 30.19 67.89
C ALA A 11 86.80 30.69 67.44
N MET A 12 87.11 30.53 66.15
CA MET A 12 88.40 30.93 65.62
C MET A 12 88.68 32.41 65.95
N PRO A 13 89.90 32.75 66.40
CA PRO A 13 90.32 34.13 66.62
C PRO A 13 89.98 35.01 65.42
N VAL A 14 89.56 36.25 65.67
CA VAL A 14 89.13 37.19 64.62
C VAL A 14 90.23 37.41 63.57
N GLU A 15 91.49 37.43 64.00
CA GLU A 15 92.67 37.49 63.13
C GLU A 15 92.72 36.32 62.14
N LYS A 16 92.59 35.07 62.62
CA LYS A 16 92.54 33.89 61.75
C LYS A 16 91.35 33.90 60.78
N LYS A 17 90.21 34.49 61.17
CA LYS A 17 89.07 34.66 60.25
C LYS A 17 89.36 35.68 59.15
N ASN A 18 90.09 36.75 59.46
CA ASN A 18 90.50 37.74 58.48
C ASN A 18 91.57 37.18 57.54
N ASP A 19 92.55 36.43 58.06
CA ASP A 19 93.56 35.74 57.25
C ASP A 19 92.94 34.73 56.28
N ILE A 20 91.93 33.97 56.71
CA ILE A 20 91.20 33.03 55.85
C ILE A 20 90.42 33.78 54.77
N LYS A 21 89.79 34.91 55.10
CA LYS A 21 89.07 35.74 54.11
C LYS A 21 90.02 36.38 53.10
N MET A 22 91.17 36.87 53.55
CA MET A 22 92.21 37.40 52.66
C MET A 22 92.75 36.30 51.75
N ALA A 23 93.08 35.12 52.30
CA ALA A 23 93.51 33.97 51.51
C ALA A 23 92.43 33.54 50.49
N GLN A 24 91.15 33.50 50.87
CA GLN A 24 90.05 33.20 49.95
C GLN A 24 89.92 34.24 48.82
N HIS A 25 90.12 35.52 49.13
CA HIS A 25 90.13 36.59 48.14
C HIS A 25 91.35 36.46 47.19
N ASP A 26 92.53 36.17 47.72
CA ASP A 26 93.74 35.94 46.93
C ASP A 26 93.59 34.71 46.03
N PHE A 27 93.07 33.60 46.55
CA PHE A 27 92.75 32.41 45.76
C PHE A 27 91.69 32.67 44.68
N ALA A 28 90.66 33.47 44.97
CA ALA A 28 89.67 33.86 43.98
C ALA A 28 90.28 34.73 42.87
N THR A 29 91.17 35.64 43.23
CA THR A 29 91.86 36.53 42.29
C THR A 29 92.83 35.74 41.39
N VAL A 30 93.59 34.81 41.97
CA VAL A 30 94.44 33.85 41.23
C VAL A 30 93.60 32.96 40.31
N ARG A 31 92.47 32.45 40.78
CA ARG A 31 91.55 31.65 39.97
C ARG A 31 91.01 32.43 38.77
N VAL A 32 90.54 33.66 38.97
CA VAL A 32 90.06 34.52 37.86
C VAL A 32 91.16 34.76 36.84
N THR A 33 92.40 34.95 37.30
CA THR A 33 93.58 35.14 36.44
C THR A 33 93.88 33.87 35.64
N GLN A 34 93.88 32.70 36.28
CA GLN A 34 94.07 31.40 35.63
C GLN A 34 92.97 31.09 34.61
N ILE A 35 91.71 31.38 34.93
CA ILE A 35 90.58 31.27 33.99
C ILE A 35 90.81 32.19 32.81
N GLY A 36 91.23 33.44 33.04
CA GLY A 36 91.58 34.39 31.99
C GLY A 36 92.69 33.87 31.06
N CYS A 37 93.74 33.25 31.62
CA CYS A 37 94.80 32.63 30.83
C CYS A 37 94.28 31.47 29.96
N VAL A 38 93.49 30.55 30.53
CA VAL A 38 92.93 29.40 29.79
C VAL A 38 92.00 29.87 28.67
N MET A 39 91.10 30.81 28.98
CA MET A 39 90.19 31.40 28.01
C MET A 39 90.93 32.18 26.92
N GLY A 40 92.02 32.86 27.27
CA GLY A 40 92.90 33.55 26.33
C GLY A 40 93.58 32.58 25.35
N VAL A 41 94.11 31.46 25.86
CA VAL A 41 94.73 30.41 25.02
C VAL A 41 93.70 29.76 24.09
N LEU A 42 92.48 29.48 24.58
CA LEU A 42 91.41 28.91 23.75
C LEU A 42 90.93 29.88 22.66
N ALA A 43 90.81 31.17 22.98
CA ALA A 43 90.49 32.20 22.00
C ALA A 43 91.59 32.31 20.94
N GLU A 44 92.86 32.32 21.35
CA GLU A 44 93.99 32.36 20.41
C GLU A 44 94.07 31.09 19.55
N ALA A 45 93.76 29.92 20.12
CA ALA A 45 93.68 28.67 19.38
C ALA A 45 92.59 28.70 18.30
N ILE A 46 91.42 29.28 18.59
CA ILE A 46 90.36 29.50 17.59
C ILE A 46 90.88 30.35 16.42
N GLU A 47 91.55 31.47 16.72
CA GLU A 47 92.11 32.35 15.68
C GLU A 47 93.20 31.67 14.85
N ARG A 48 94.05 30.85 15.47
CA ARG A 48 95.08 30.04 14.78
C ARG A 48 94.46 28.95 13.91
N VAL A 49 93.36 28.34 14.34
CA VAL A 49 92.61 27.35 13.54
C VAL A 49 91.98 28.03 12.31
N LYS A 50 91.41 29.24 12.45
CA LYS A 50 90.84 30.00 11.32
C LYS A 50 91.86 30.23 10.20
N ILE A 51 93.06 30.73 10.51
CA ILE A 51 94.10 30.94 9.50
C ILE A 51 94.65 29.62 8.94
N SER A 52 94.79 28.59 9.78
CA SER A 52 95.33 27.29 9.37
C SER A 52 94.40 26.55 8.42
N LEU A 53 93.08 26.72 8.57
CA LEU A 53 92.08 26.15 7.66
C LEU A 53 92.07 26.81 6.28
N ILE A 54 92.45 28.08 6.20
CA ILE A 54 92.48 28.84 4.95
C ILE A 54 93.84 28.71 4.25
N LEU A 55 94.91 28.42 5.01
CA LEU A 55 96.29 28.33 4.52
C LEU A 55 96.46 27.41 3.28
N PRO A 56 95.89 26.20 3.21
CA PRO A 56 96.00 25.36 2.01
C PRO A 56 95.45 26.04 0.75
N LYS A 57 94.29 26.71 0.86
CA LYS A 57 93.64 27.44 -0.24
C LYS A 57 94.44 28.68 -0.66
N LEU A 58 95.13 29.32 0.29
CA LEU A 58 96.04 30.43 -0.01
C LEU A 58 97.29 29.96 -0.76
N LEU A 59 97.83 28.79 -0.40
CA LEU A 59 98.99 28.21 -1.09
C LEU A 59 98.68 27.75 -2.51
N GLU A 60 97.44 27.32 -2.79
CA GLU A 60 96.96 27.00 -4.14
C GLU A 60 96.84 28.25 -5.03
N HIS A 61 96.48 29.39 -4.46
CA HIS A 61 96.28 30.65 -5.19
C HIS A 61 97.33 31.73 -4.84
N SER A 62 98.61 31.35 -4.93
CA SER A 62 99.76 32.18 -4.52
C SER A 62 99.87 33.55 -5.22
N SER A 63 99.34 33.71 -6.44
CA SER A 63 99.31 34.99 -7.16
C SER A 63 98.35 36.01 -6.53
N HIS A 64 97.19 35.55 -6.08
CA HIS A 64 96.21 36.38 -5.39
C HIS A 64 96.70 36.76 -3.99
N VAL A 65 97.40 35.86 -3.30
CA VAL A 65 98.04 36.16 -2.01
C VAL A 65 99.11 37.24 -2.15
N ALA A 66 99.93 37.17 -3.20
CA ALA A 66 100.93 38.20 -3.48
C ALA A 66 100.28 39.58 -3.73
N GLN A 67 99.16 39.62 -4.46
CA GLN A 67 98.44 40.87 -4.72
C GLN A 67 97.85 41.50 -3.45
N VAL A 68 97.29 40.69 -2.55
CA VAL A 68 96.63 41.17 -1.33
C VAL A 68 97.63 41.54 -0.23
N LEU A 69 98.79 40.87 -0.17
CA LEU A 69 99.79 41.10 0.89
C LEU A 69 100.88 42.12 0.50
N ASN A 70 101.02 42.47 -0.79
CA ASN A 70 101.97 43.49 -1.22
C ASN A 70 101.60 44.87 -0.62
N GLY A 71 102.54 45.49 0.07
CA GLY A 71 102.33 46.76 0.78
C GLY A 71 101.75 46.64 2.18
N THR A 72 101.61 45.42 2.71
CA THR A 72 101.19 45.16 4.10
C THR A 72 102.37 44.69 4.96
N GLU A 73 102.22 44.73 6.29
CA GLU A 73 103.20 44.18 7.25
C GLU A 73 103.49 42.68 7.05
N PHE A 74 102.64 41.98 6.30
CA PHE A 74 102.75 40.55 6.02
C PHE A 74 103.44 40.22 4.67
N GLU A 75 104.02 41.21 3.98
CA GLU A 75 104.80 41.01 2.74
C GLU A 75 105.87 39.89 2.84
N PRO A 76 106.57 39.67 3.98
CA PRO A 76 107.50 38.55 4.12
C PRO A 76 106.87 37.17 3.84
N ALA A 77 105.56 37.00 4.09
CA ALA A 77 104.83 35.77 3.75
C ALA A 77 104.86 35.46 2.25
N VAL A 78 104.77 36.50 1.40
CA VAL A 78 104.77 36.36 -0.06
C VAL A 78 106.10 35.77 -0.54
N ARG A 79 107.22 36.23 0.05
CA ARG A 79 108.55 35.69 -0.26
C ARG A 79 108.66 34.22 0.13
N LEU A 80 108.15 33.85 1.31
CA LEU A 80 108.13 32.46 1.78
C LEU A 80 107.28 31.58 0.86
N ILE A 81 106.07 32.01 0.49
CA ILE A 81 105.17 31.27 -0.40
C ILE A 81 105.77 31.13 -1.81
N GLN A 82 106.29 32.21 -2.40
CA GLN A 82 106.90 32.17 -3.74
C GLN A 82 108.13 31.26 -3.76
N SER A 83 108.95 31.29 -2.71
CA SER A 83 110.10 30.38 -2.57
C SER A 83 109.66 28.92 -2.48
N PHE A 84 108.53 28.63 -1.82
CA PHE A 84 107.96 27.30 -1.71
C PHE A 84 107.34 26.82 -3.03
N VAL A 85 106.56 27.66 -3.71
CA VAL A 85 105.93 27.34 -5.00
C VAL A 85 106.98 27.10 -6.08
N ARG A 86 108.05 27.91 -6.13
CA ARG A 86 109.19 27.68 -7.04
C ARG A 86 109.86 26.35 -6.75
N ARG A 87 110.19 26.07 -5.48
CA ARG A 87 110.79 24.79 -5.06
C ARG A 87 109.90 23.59 -5.42
N ARG A 88 108.59 23.67 -5.17
CA ARG A 88 107.61 22.64 -5.53
C ARG A 88 107.58 22.38 -7.04
N HIS A 89 107.65 23.42 -7.87
CA HIS A 89 107.68 23.27 -9.33
C HIS A 89 108.95 22.57 -9.82
N PHE A 90 110.12 22.88 -9.25
CA PHE A 90 111.37 22.18 -9.56
C PHE A 90 111.35 20.71 -9.12
N ILE A 91 110.85 20.43 -7.90
CA ILE A 91 110.77 19.06 -7.36
C ILE A 91 109.86 18.16 -8.22
N LEU A 92 108.69 18.67 -8.62
CA LEU A 92 107.74 17.95 -9.48
C LEU A 92 108.28 17.70 -10.90
N ARG A 93 109.05 18.65 -11.45
CA ARG A 93 109.61 18.55 -12.81
C ARG A 93 110.83 17.61 -12.88
N GLU A 94 111.65 17.56 -11.83
CA GLU A 94 112.88 16.77 -11.77
C GLU A 94 112.74 15.44 -11.00
N LYS A 95 111.54 15.07 -10.54
CA LYS A 95 111.25 13.84 -9.75
C LYS A 95 112.24 13.60 -8.59
N ARG A 96 112.69 14.66 -7.91
CA ARG A 96 113.56 14.54 -6.74
C ARG A 96 112.77 13.99 -5.53
N PRO A 97 113.38 13.18 -4.65
CA PRO A 97 112.71 12.77 -3.41
C PRO A 97 112.33 14.02 -2.59
N PRO A 98 111.15 14.03 -1.93
CA PRO A 98 110.70 15.19 -1.18
C PRO A 98 111.68 15.47 -0.03
N LEU A 99 112.50 16.52 -0.20
CA LEU A 99 113.35 17.04 0.86
C LEU A 99 112.44 17.62 1.94
N MET A 100 112.60 17.12 3.17
CA MET A 100 111.88 17.51 4.39
C MET A 100 111.32 18.94 4.37
N ASP A 101 110.04 19.03 4.71
CA ASP A 101 109.11 20.16 4.65
C ASP A 101 109.47 21.39 5.52
N HIS A 102 110.75 21.70 5.72
CA HIS A 102 111.18 22.86 6.51
C HIS A 102 110.60 24.18 5.98
N GLY A 103 110.40 24.30 4.66
CA GLY A 103 109.75 25.46 4.05
C GLY A 103 108.26 25.57 4.37
N ILE A 104 107.54 24.44 4.49
CA ILE A 104 106.13 24.43 4.87
C ILE A 104 105.98 24.76 6.35
N ILE A 105 106.86 24.22 7.20
CA ILE A 105 106.86 24.52 8.64
C ILE A 105 107.10 26.01 8.88
N GLN A 106 108.06 26.63 8.19
CA GLN A 106 108.29 28.08 8.28
C GLN A 106 107.08 28.91 7.83
N ILE A 107 106.36 28.46 6.80
CA ILE A 107 105.12 29.10 6.35
C ILE A 107 104.03 28.95 7.40
N ILE A 108 103.81 27.74 7.92
CA ILE A 108 102.81 27.47 8.96
C ILE A 108 103.12 28.32 10.20
N ASP A 109 104.36 28.34 10.67
CA ASP A 109 104.79 29.14 11.83
C ASP A 109 104.56 30.63 11.61
N PHE A 110 104.87 31.15 10.42
CA PHE A 110 104.64 32.56 10.10
C PHE A 110 103.16 32.92 10.12
N PHE A 111 102.31 32.08 9.52
CA PHE A 111 100.87 32.30 9.45
C PHE A 111 100.18 32.10 10.81
N GLN A 112 100.67 31.18 11.65
CA GLN A 112 100.14 30.96 13.00
C GLN A 112 100.55 32.08 13.97
N ARG A 113 101.76 32.64 13.86
CA ARG A 113 102.18 33.83 14.64
C ARG A 113 101.41 35.08 14.24
N ASN A 114 101.05 35.19 12.97
CA ASN A 114 100.26 36.29 12.40
C ASN A 114 98.82 35.87 12.14
N CYS A 115 98.19 35.19 13.09
CA CYS A 115 96.91 34.52 12.89
C CYS A 115 95.79 35.47 12.44
N ARG A 116 95.79 36.74 12.86
CA ARG A 116 94.81 37.78 12.48
C ARG A 116 94.79 38.12 10.98
N MET A 117 95.77 37.66 10.21
CA MET A 117 95.86 37.89 8.77
C MET A 117 94.67 37.31 7.99
N TYR A 118 93.90 36.37 8.55
CA TYR A 118 92.73 35.80 7.87
C TYR A 118 91.67 36.87 7.51
N HIS A 119 91.61 37.98 8.25
CA HIS A 119 90.69 39.09 7.95
C HIS A 119 90.92 39.71 6.56
N LEU A 120 92.15 39.64 6.04
CA LEU A 120 92.50 40.12 4.70
C LEU A 120 92.00 39.19 3.58
N PHE A 121 91.52 37.99 3.94
CA PHE A 121 91.09 36.94 3.02
C PHE A 121 89.62 36.52 3.24
N PRO A 122 88.64 37.44 3.22
CA PRO A 122 87.25 37.15 3.54
C PRO A 122 86.61 36.16 2.57
N ARG A 123 87.04 36.15 1.29
CA ARG A 123 86.54 35.20 0.29
C ARG A 123 86.85 33.75 0.67
N TYR A 124 88.05 33.46 1.17
CA TYR A 124 88.43 32.08 1.51
C TYR A 124 87.83 31.64 2.86
N TYR A 125 87.64 32.59 3.78
CA TYR A 125 86.93 32.35 5.04
C TYR A 125 85.44 32.04 4.83
N ASN A 126 84.76 32.81 3.98
CA ASN A 126 83.33 32.63 3.74
C ASN A 126 83.00 31.34 2.95
N HIS A 127 83.95 30.85 2.15
CA HIS A 127 83.81 29.60 1.36
C HIS A 127 84.50 28.40 2.02
N MET A 128 84.41 28.27 3.35
CA MET A 128 84.83 27.06 4.06
C MET A 128 83.87 25.89 3.81
N ASN A 129 84.44 24.69 3.65
CA ASN A 129 83.71 23.44 3.50
C ASN A 129 82.96 23.09 4.79
N GLU A 130 81.93 22.23 4.70
CA GLU A 130 81.15 21.85 5.89
C GLU A 130 81.99 21.21 7.00
N ASN A 131 83.00 20.42 6.64
CA ASN A 131 83.91 19.79 7.62
C ASN A 131 84.80 20.83 8.32
N GLU A 132 85.28 21.85 7.58
CA GLU A 132 86.06 22.97 8.13
C GLU A 132 85.19 23.81 9.09
N LYS A 133 83.92 24.05 8.71
CA LYS A 133 82.93 24.74 9.56
C LYS A 133 82.57 23.94 10.82
N LYS A 134 82.44 22.61 10.72
CA LYS A 134 82.19 21.73 11.88
C LYS A 134 83.36 21.77 12.86
N LEU A 135 84.60 21.78 12.38
CA LEU A 135 85.78 21.88 13.24
C LEU A 135 85.81 23.24 13.95
N LEU A 136 85.56 24.34 13.25
CA LEU A 136 85.47 25.67 13.87
C LEU A 136 84.39 25.71 14.97
N LYS A 137 83.19 25.22 14.68
CA LYS A 137 82.09 25.12 15.65
C LYS A 137 82.44 24.26 16.86
N ALA A 138 83.21 23.20 16.69
CA ALA A 138 83.65 22.36 17.80
C ALA A 138 84.60 23.11 18.75
N PHE A 139 85.53 23.91 18.21
CA PHE A 139 86.41 24.77 19.02
C PHE A 139 85.64 25.92 19.70
N GLU A 140 84.64 26.50 19.03
CA GLU A 140 83.73 27.49 19.63
C GLU A 140 82.90 26.88 20.77
N LEU A 141 82.32 25.68 20.56
CA LEU A 141 81.57 24.97 21.58
C LEU A 141 82.46 24.56 22.77
N LEU A 142 83.71 24.20 22.51
CA LEU A 142 84.69 23.92 23.56
C LEU A 142 85.02 25.18 24.36
N TYR A 143 85.12 26.35 23.70
CA TYR A 143 85.28 27.63 24.37
C TYR A 143 84.07 27.96 25.25
N ASP A 144 82.85 27.81 24.75
CA ASP A 144 81.63 28.06 25.52
C ASP A 144 81.49 27.09 26.70
N LEU A 145 81.76 25.81 26.49
CA LEU A 145 81.75 24.81 27.56
C LEU A 145 82.83 25.10 28.61
N ALA A 146 84.03 25.45 28.19
CA ALA A 146 85.12 25.83 29.09
C ALA A 146 84.75 27.09 29.88
N LYS A 147 84.15 28.09 29.22
CA LYS A 147 83.63 29.30 29.87
C LYS A 147 82.64 28.92 30.97
N ASP A 148 81.60 28.19 30.62
CA ASP A 148 80.54 27.83 31.58
C ASP A 148 81.11 27.03 32.76
N ARG A 149 81.98 26.05 32.51
CA ARG A 149 82.55 25.20 33.55
C ARG A 149 83.59 25.88 34.42
N LEU A 150 84.42 26.77 33.85
CA LEU A 150 85.47 27.47 34.58
C LEU A 150 84.88 28.56 35.47
N TYR A 151 83.83 29.25 35.00
CA TYR A 151 83.11 30.26 35.78
C TYR A 151 82.08 29.66 36.75
N GLN A 152 81.66 28.40 36.56
CA GLN A 152 80.77 27.72 37.49
C GLN A 152 81.40 27.66 38.89
N THR A 153 80.67 28.13 39.89
CA THR A 153 81.06 27.98 41.30
C THR A 153 80.41 26.73 41.90
N SER A 154 81.00 26.21 42.98
CA SER A 154 80.42 25.06 43.71
C SER A 154 79.02 25.38 44.25
N THR A 155 78.74 26.64 44.56
CA THR A 155 77.41 27.12 44.96
C THR A 155 76.39 27.05 43.82
N ASP A 156 76.78 27.41 42.60
CA ASP A 156 75.89 27.37 41.44
C ASP A 156 75.56 25.93 41.05
N ALA A 157 76.54 25.02 41.12
CA ALA A 157 76.35 23.60 40.86
C ALA A 157 75.35 22.97 41.87
N ILE A 158 75.50 23.28 43.16
CA ILE A 158 74.57 22.81 44.20
C ILE A 158 73.16 23.39 43.99
N HIS A 159 73.05 24.65 43.54
CA HIS A 159 71.75 25.26 43.26
C HIS A 159 71.04 24.58 42.09
N GLN A 160 71.76 24.33 40.99
CA GLN A 160 71.23 23.62 39.82
C GLN A 160 70.77 22.20 40.19
N GLU A 161 71.55 21.47 40.99
CA GLU A 161 71.18 20.12 41.44
C GLU A 161 69.92 20.13 42.30
N ARG A 162 69.77 21.11 43.20
CA ARG A 162 68.55 21.29 44.00
C ARG A 162 67.34 21.60 43.14
N GLN A 163 67.48 22.47 42.15
CA GLN A 163 66.41 22.80 41.22
C GLN A 163 66.01 21.57 40.38
N LEU A 164 66.98 20.81 39.89
CA LEU A 164 66.74 19.56 39.16
C LEU A 164 65.95 18.56 40.01
N HIS A 165 66.34 18.39 41.28
CA HIS A 165 65.62 17.51 42.21
C HIS A 165 64.19 17.99 42.52
N ALA A 166 63.97 19.31 42.63
CA ALA A 166 62.63 19.86 42.82
C ALA A 166 61.75 19.57 41.59
N MET A 167 62.25 19.85 40.38
CA MET A 167 61.54 19.56 39.14
C MET A 167 61.27 18.06 38.95
N TYR A 168 62.20 17.20 39.37
CA TYR A 168 62.00 15.74 39.32
C TYR A 168 60.84 15.30 40.22
N LYS A 169 60.77 15.82 41.46
CA LYS A 169 59.66 15.52 42.37
C LYS A 169 58.33 16.02 41.82
N GLU A 170 58.28 17.22 41.25
CA GLU A 170 57.07 17.74 40.60
C GLU A 170 56.64 16.86 39.42
N ASN A 171 57.57 16.46 38.56
CA ASN A 171 57.28 15.55 37.44
C ASN A 171 56.73 14.21 37.91
N GLN A 172 57.23 13.66 39.03
CA GLN A 172 56.70 12.42 39.59
C GLN A 172 55.24 12.58 40.02
N VAL A 173 54.91 13.65 40.74
CA VAL A 173 53.52 13.96 41.15
C VAL A 173 52.61 14.14 39.94
N VAL A 174 53.05 14.88 38.91
CA VAL A 174 52.28 15.06 37.68
C VAL A 174 52.05 13.72 36.97
N THR A 175 53.06 12.85 36.93
CA THR A 175 52.94 11.52 36.32
C THR A 175 51.87 10.68 37.02
N GLU A 176 51.88 10.65 38.35
CA GLU A 176 50.87 9.94 39.15
C GLU A 176 49.45 10.49 38.91
N GLN A 177 49.31 11.82 38.82
CA GLN A 177 48.02 12.46 38.52
C GLN A 177 47.52 12.11 37.11
N VAL A 178 48.40 12.13 36.11
CA VAL A 178 48.07 11.74 34.74
C VAL A 178 47.61 10.29 34.68
N GLU A 179 48.28 9.38 35.39
CA GLU A 179 47.86 7.98 35.47
C GLU A 179 46.49 7.83 36.14
N ALA A 180 46.23 8.54 37.23
CA ALA A 180 44.94 8.51 37.92
C ALA A 180 43.80 8.99 37.00
N ILE A 181 44.02 10.07 36.23
CA ILE A 181 43.04 10.58 35.26
C ILE A 181 42.84 9.56 34.13
N ARG A 182 43.92 8.95 33.61
CA ARG A 182 43.82 7.92 32.57
C ARG A 182 42.98 6.72 33.02
N ARG A 183 43.14 6.26 34.26
CA ARG A 183 42.31 5.19 34.84
C ARG A 183 40.84 5.58 34.89
N LYS A 184 40.52 6.77 35.42
CA LYS A 184 39.14 7.29 35.46
C LYS A 184 38.50 7.37 34.07
N ILE A 185 39.23 7.86 33.07
CA ILE A 185 38.75 7.91 31.69
C ILE A 185 38.45 6.50 31.16
N GLN A 186 39.31 5.53 31.46
CA GLN A 186 39.11 4.16 31.00
C GLN A 186 37.90 3.50 31.66
N GLU A 187 37.70 3.69 32.96
CA GLU A 187 36.51 3.23 33.69
C GLU A 187 35.24 3.83 33.10
N GLN A 188 35.22 5.15 32.86
CA GLN A 188 34.09 5.84 32.23
C GLN A 188 33.81 5.31 30.82
N LYS A 189 34.85 5.06 30.01
CA LYS A 189 34.69 4.46 28.67
C LYS A 189 34.08 3.06 28.72
N VAL A 190 34.47 2.24 29.69
CA VAL A 190 33.90 0.91 29.88
C VAL A 190 32.44 1.01 30.33
N ALA A 191 32.14 1.86 31.32
CA ALA A 191 30.77 2.09 31.78
C ALA A 191 29.85 2.61 30.67
N LEU A 192 30.33 3.54 29.84
CA LEU A 192 29.58 4.05 28.69
C LEU A 192 29.29 2.95 27.67
N ARG A 193 30.29 2.12 27.33
CA ARG A 193 30.11 0.98 26.42
C ARG A 193 29.04 0.00 26.93
N TRP A 194 29.06 -0.32 28.22
CA TRP A 194 28.02 -1.16 28.82
C TRP A 194 26.64 -0.53 28.74
N ARG A 195 26.52 0.78 29.00
CA ARG A 195 25.24 1.49 28.90
C ARG A 195 24.70 1.51 27.47
N VAL A 196 25.56 1.75 26.48
CA VAL A 196 25.18 1.71 25.06
C VAL A 196 24.75 0.31 24.65
N ALA A 197 25.54 -0.73 25.00
CA ALA A 197 25.18 -2.11 24.70
C ALA A 197 23.83 -2.54 25.32
N ALA A 198 23.56 -2.09 26.55
CA ALA A 198 22.26 -2.34 27.20
C ALA A 198 21.10 -1.65 26.48
N GLN A 199 21.29 -0.40 26.03
CA GLN A 199 20.29 0.34 25.24
C GLN A 199 20.05 -0.31 23.87
N GLU A 200 21.11 -0.74 23.18
CA GLU A 200 21.01 -1.46 21.91
C GLU A 200 20.26 -2.78 22.06
N ALA A 201 20.55 -3.56 23.11
CA ALA A 201 19.84 -4.80 23.41
C ALA A 201 18.34 -4.53 23.66
N TYR A 202 18.01 -3.47 24.38
CA TYR A 202 16.62 -3.07 24.62
C TYR A 202 15.91 -2.69 23.31
N LEU A 203 16.54 -1.87 22.47
CA LEU A 203 15.99 -1.46 21.17
C LEU A 203 15.75 -2.67 20.27
N LYS A 204 16.72 -3.59 20.19
CA LYS A 204 16.59 -4.81 19.40
C LYS A 204 15.41 -5.68 19.85
N ASN A 205 15.24 -5.85 21.16
CA ASN A 205 14.09 -6.58 21.71
C ASN A 205 12.75 -5.92 21.34
N TYR A 206 12.70 -4.58 21.35
CA TYR A 206 11.52 -3.82 20.92
C TYR A 206 11.24 -3.97 19.42
N GLU A 207 12.28 -3.89 18.58
CA GLU A 207 12.17 -4.11 17.15
C GLU A 207 11.64 -5.50 16.83
N ASP A 208 12.18 -6.54 17.48
CA ASP A 208 11.74 -7.92 17.32
C ASP A 208 10.27 -8.10 17.75
N MET A 209 9.87 -7.50 18.87
CA MET A 209 8.48 -7.51 19.35
C MET A 209 7.54 -6.81 18.36
N MET A 210 7.95 -5.68 17.78
CA MET A 210 7.18 -4.95 16.78
C MET A 210 7.07 -5.73 15.47
N LEU A 211 8.15 -6.36 15.02
CA LEU A 211 8.15 -7.23 13.84
C LEU A 211 7.23 -8.43 14.03
N LYS A 212 7.26 -9.07 15.21
CA LYS A 212 6.36 -10.17 15.55
C LYS A 212 4.89 -9.72 15.50
N LYS A 213 4.56 -8.61 16.17
CA LYS A 213 3.19 -8.04 16.14
C LYS A 213 2.74 -7.67 14.72
N LYS A 214 3.62 -7.13 13.90
CA LYS A 214 3.33 -6.81 12.49
C LYS A 214 3.01 -8.08 11.70
N ARG A 215 3.80 -9.14 11.86
CA ARG A 215 3.54 -10.45 11.22
C ARG A 215 2.19 -11.03 11.66
N GLU A 216 1.94 -11.09 12.96
CA GLU A 216 0.67 -11.61 13.51
C GLU A 216 -0.54 -10.82 13.00
N LYS A 217 -0.46 -9.49 12.95
CA LYS A 217 -1.53 -8.65 12.38
C LYS A 217 -1.73 -8.89 10.90
N ASN A 218 -0.65 -8.96 10.12
CA ASN A 218 -0.72 -9.22 8.68
C ASN A 218 -1.33 -10.60 8.40
N GLU A 219 -0.95 -11.62 9.15
CA GLU A 219 -1.55 -12.97 9.03
C GLU A 219 -3.04 -12.96 9.36
N ARG A 220 -3.47 -12.23 10.41
CA ARG A 220 -4.89 -12.08 10.74
C ARG A 220 -5.65 -11.37 9.63
N ILE A 221 -5.11 -10.26 9.11
CA ILE A 221 -5.70 -9.52 8.00
C ILE A 221 -5.83 -10.44 6.78
N GLN A 222 -4.78 -11.17 6.42
CA GLN A 222 -4.81 -12.07 5.27
C GLN A 222 -5.86 -13.17 5.44
N LYS A 223 -5.95 -13.79 6.63
CA LYS A 223 -6.98 -14.80 6.92
C LYS A 223 -8.39 -14.24 6.78
N GLU A 224 -8.64 -13.01 7.23
CA GLU A 224 -9.96 -12.39 7.06
C GLU A 224 -10.24 -11.97 5.62
N VAL A 225 -9.24 -11.46 4.90
CA VAL A 225 -9.37 -11.18 3.45
C VAL A 225 -9.71 -12.46 2.70
N ASP A 226 -9.03 -13.57 2.99
CA ASP A 226 -9.31 -14.87 2.36
C ASP A 226 -10.72 -15.37 2.72
N ARG A 227 -11.15 -15.22 3.98
CA ARG A 227 -12.49 -15.59 4.44
C ARG A 227 -13.57 -14.77 3.72
N CYS A 228 -13.43 -13.45 3.70
CA CYS A 228 -14.34 -12.55 2.99
C CYS A 228 -14.37 -12.88 1.50
N THR A 229 -13.22 -13.13 0.88
CA THR A 229 -13.14 -13.51 -0.54
C THR A 229 -13.89 -14.81 -0.81
N ARG A 230 -13.74 -15.82 0.04
CA ARG A 230 -14.50 -17.09 -0.07
C ARG A 230 -16.00 -16.86 0.08
N MET A 231 -16.41 -16.06 1.07
CA MET A 231 -17.83 -15.73 1.27
C MET A 231 -18.43 -15.03 0.05
N VAL A 232 -17.74 -14.02 -0.50
CA VAL A 232 -18.20 -13.30 -1.70
C VAL A 232 -18.27 -14.23 -2.90
N ARG A 233 -17.29 -15.12 -3.11
CA ARG A 233 -17.34 -16.11 -4.19
C ARG A 233 -18.53 -17.06 -4.04
N ASN A 234 -18.78 -17.57 -2.84
CA ASN A 234 -19.92 -18.46 -2.58
C ASN A 234 -21.25 -17.74 -2.78
N SER A 235 -21.38 -16.51 -2.27
CA SER A 235 -22.58 -15.69 -2.47
C SER A 235 -22.82 -15.39 -3.95
N LYS A 236 -21.78 -15.04 -4.70
CA LYS A 236 -21.86 -14.84 -6.15
C LYS A 236 -22.31 -16.12 -6.86
N LYS A 237 -21.73 -17.28 -6.51
CA LYS A 237 -22.12 -18.57 -7.08
C LYS A 237 -23.59 -18.88 -6.82
N ALA A 238 -24.04 -18.77 -5.57
CA ALA A 238 -25.43 -19.00 -5.20
C ALA A 238 -26.38 -18.01 -5.90
N SER A 239 -25.96 -16.75 -6.07
CA SER A 239 -26.75 -15.76 -6.82
C SER A 239 -26.87 -16.11 -8.29
N LEU A 240 -25.79 -16.61 -8.93
CA LEU A 240 -25.81 -17.03 -10.33
C LEU A 240 -26.67 -18.29 -10.52
N GLU A 241 -26.57 -19.26 -9.62
CA GLU A 241 -27.43 -20.45 -9.63
C GLU A 241 -28.91 -20.07 -9.53
N ARG A 242 -29.26 -19.16 -8.60
CA ARG A 242 -30.62 -18.65 -8.46
C ARG A 242 -31.11 -17.85 -9.68
N GLN A 243 -30.22 -17.09 -10.32
CA GLN A 243 -30.55 -16.41 -11.58
C GLN A 243 -30.86 -17.41 -12.69
N ALA A 244 -30.05 -18.46 -12.84
CA ALA A 244 -30.29 -19.50 -13.83
C ALA A 244 -31.60 -20.28 -13.57
N GLU A 245 -31.93 -20.57 -12.31
CA GLU A 245 -33.21 -21.18 -11.92
C GLU A 245 -34.39 -20.29 -12.32
N LEU A 246 -34.35 -19.00 -11.97
CA LEU A 246 -35.41 -18.04 -12.29
C LEU A 246 -35.57 -17.83 -13.80
N GLU A 247 -34.47 -17.80 -14.56
CA GLU A 247 -34.51 -17.76 -16.02
C GLU A 247 -35.18 -19.00 -16.60
N GLY A 248 -34.90 -20.19 -16.04
CA GLY A 248 -35.56 -21.44 -16.39
C GLY A 248 -37.07 -21.42 -16.10
N GLU A 249 -37.48 -20.88 -14.94
CA GLU A 249 -38.90 -20.69 -14.58
C GLU A 249 -39.60 -19.71 -15.52
N ILE A 250 -38.96 -18.60 -15.87
CA ILE A 250 -39.49 -17.62 -16.84
C ILE A 250 -39.69 -18.28 -18.21
N GLU A 251 -38.73 -19.08 -18.66
CA GLU A 251 -38.84 -19.77 -19.95
C GLU A 251 -39.95 -20.82 -19.94
N ASN A 252 -40.08 -21.58 -18.85
CA ASN A 252 -41.16 -22.56 -18.69
C ASN A 252 -42.54 -21.90 -18.63
N THR A 253 -42.67 -20.79 -17.89
CA THR A 253 -43.93 -20.05 -17.81
C THR A 253 -44.32 -19.43 -19.16
N ARG A 254 -43.36 -18.91 -19.92
CA ARG A 254 -43.59 -18.44 -21.30
C ARG A 254 -44.09 -19.56 -22.21
N LYS A 255 -43.44 -20.72 -22.20
CA LYS A 255 -43.88 -21.90 -22.98
C LYS A 255 -45.29 -22.35 -22.59
N ASN A 256 -45.58 -22.43 -21.29
CA ASN A 256 -46.89 -22.81 -20.79
C ASN A 256 -47.98 -21.80 -21.19
N TYR A 257 -47.65 -20.49 -21.12
CA TYR A 257 -48.53 -19.44 -21.58
C TYR A 257 -48.83 -19.60 -23.08
N GLU A 258 -47.82 -19.76 -23.93
CA GLU A 258 -48.01 -19.98 -25.37
C GLU A 258 -48.86 -21.21 -25.69
N ILE A 259 -48.62 -22.33 -25.00
CA ILE A 259 -49.43 -23.56 -25.16
C ILE A 259 -50.88 -23.28 -24.80
N SER A 260 -51.11 -22.62 -23.64
CA SER A 260 -52.45 -22.26 -23.18
C SER A 260 -53.15 -21.31 -24.13
N THR A 261 -52.47 -20.26 -24.60
CA THR A 261 -53.00 -19.33 -25.61
C THR A 261 -53.39 -20.05 -26.89
N LYS A 262 -52.55 -20.95 -27.42
CA LYS A 262 -52.88 -21.76 -28.60
C LYS A 262 -54.09 -22.67 -28.35
N ALA A 263 -54.21 -23.26 -27.16
CA ALA A 263 -55.35 -24.07 -26.78
C ALA A 263 -56.65 -23.24 -26.73
N TYR A 264 -56.61 -22.05 -26.11
CA TYR A 264 -57.73 -21.13 -26.08
C TYR A 264 -58.13 -20.63 -27.46
N GLN A 265 -57.17 -20.32 -28.34
CA GLN A 265 -57.46 -19.94 -29.73
C GLN A 265 -58.17 -21.07 -30.50
N LYS A 266 -57.75 -22.32 -30.31
CA LYS A 266 -58.44 -23.48 -30.90
C LYS A 266 -59.84 -23.65 -30.34
N LEU A 267 -60.00 -23.54 -29.03
CA LEU A 267 -61.31 -23.62 -28.37
C LEU A 267 -62.26 -22.53 -28.89
N GLU A 268 -61.76 -21.29 -28.97
CA GLU A 268 -62.52 -20.14 -29.46
C GLU A 268 -62.95 -20.32 -30.92
N LYS A 269 -62.06 -20.82 -31.79
CA LYS A 269 -62.39 -21.21 -33.16
C LYS A 269 -63.48 -22.28 -33.21
N ASN A 270 -63.37 -23.34 -32.42
CA ASN A 270 -64.36 -24.42 -32.38
C ASN A 270 -65.74 -23.89 -31.93
N LEU A 271 -65.77 -23.06 -30.88
CA LEU A 271 -67.01 -22.43 -30.40
C LEU A 271 -67.62 -21.48 -31.44
N ARG A 272 -66.80 -20.74 -32.21
CA ARG A 272 -67.29 -19.93 -33.35
C ARG A 272 -67.91 -20.81 -34.44
N GLU A 273 -67.28 -21.94 -34.77
CA GLU A 273 -67.80 -22.88 -35.76
C GLU A 273 -69.12 -23.53 -35.29
N GLU A 274 -69.21 -23.94 -34.03
CA GLU A 274 -70.46 -24.46 -33.43
C GLU A 274 -71.57 -23.41 -33.42
N LYS A 275 -71.27 -22.18 -33.01
CA LYS A 275 -72.21 -21.05 -33.09
C LYS A 275 -72.72 -20.87 -34.51
N ASN A 276 -71.83 -20.89 -35.52
CA ASN A 276 -72.22 -20.74 -36.91
C ASN A 276 -73.10 -21.91 -37.40
N LYS A 277 -72.79 -23.15 -37.01
CA LYS A 277 -73.64 -24.32 -37.30
C LYS A 277 -75.04 -24.16 -36.71
N LEU A 278 -75.14 -23.76 -35.44
CA LEU A 278 -76.42 -23.51 -34.77
C LEU A 278 -77.21 -22.38 -35.45
N ILE A 279 -76.54 -21.31 -35.86
CA ILE A 279 -77.17 -20.22 -36.63
C ILE A 279 -77.74 -20.75 -37.95
N LEU A 280 -76.98 -21.55 -38.70
CA LEU A 280 -77.45 -22.15 -39.96
C LEU A 280 -78.63 -23.11 -39.73
N GLN A 281 -78.59 -23.92 -38.68
CA GLN A 281 -79.70 -24.80 -38.29
C GLN A 281 -80.96 -23.99 -37.95
N LEU A 282 -80.82 -22.91 -37.20
CA LEU A 282 -81.93 -22.03 -36.82
C LEU A 282 -82.51 -21.30 -38.03
N GLN A 283 -81.66 -20.81 -38.95
CA GLN A 283 -82.10 -20.24 -40.22
C GLN A 283 -82.86 -21.25 -41.09
N ALA A 284 -82.39 -22.51 -41.15
CA ALA A 284 -83.08 -23.57 -41.86
C ALA A 284 -84.45 -23.91 -41.23
N LEU A 285 -84.54 -23.90 -39.90
CA LEU A 285 -85.78 -24.11 -39.16
C LEU A 285 -86.78 -22.97 -39.43
N ILE A 286 -86.33 -21.71 -39.38
CA ILE A 286 -87.15 -20.54 -39.75
C ILE A 286 -87.68 -20.69 -41.18
N LYS A 287 -86.82 -20.99 -42.15
CA LYS A 287 -87.25 -21.18 -43.55
C LYS A 287 -88.30 -22.29 -43.71
N LYS A 288 -88.13 -23.41 -43.00
CA LYS A 288 -89.13 -24.50 -43.00
C LYS A 288 -90.45 -24.03 -42.38
N TYR A 289 -90.39 -23.34 -41.24
CA TYR A 289 -91.58 -22.78 -40.60
C TYR A 289 -92.32 -21.80 -41.51
N ASP A 290 -91.60 -20.85 -42.12
CA ASP A 290 -92.16 -19.87 -43.04
C ASP A 290 -92.81 -20.54 -44.27
N HIS A 291 -92.16 -21.57 -44.82
CA HIS A 291 -92.70 -22.35 -45.93
C HIS A 291 -93.98 -23.09 -45.55
N THR A 292 -93.97 -23.84 -44.44
CA THR A 292 -95.15 -24.58 -43.96
C THR A 292 -96.32 -23.66 -43.59
N ILE A 293 -96.06 -22.52 -42.94
CA ILE A 293 -97.09 -21.51 -42.66
C ILE A 293 -97.62 -20.93 -43.97
N GLY A 294 -96.75 -20.65 -44.95
CA GLY A 294 -97.14 -20.19 -46.28
C GLY A 294 -98.07 -21.18 -47.00
N GLU A 295 -97.72 -22.47 -47.02
CA GLU A 295 -98.56 -23.54 -47.58
C GLU A 295 -99.92 -23.61 -46.86
N LYS A 296 -99.92 -23.57 -45.52
CA LYS A 296 -101.17 -23.60 -44.74
C LYS A 296 -102.03 -22.37 -44.93
N MET A 297 -101.43 -21.20 -45.17
CA MET A 297 -102.17 -19.99 -45.53
C MET A 297 -102.82 -20.12 -46.90
N ILE A 298 -102.11 -20.68 -47.89
CA ILE A 298 -102.67 -20.95 -49.23
C ILE A 298 -103.83 -21.95 -49.12
N GLU A 299 -103.62 -23.09 -48.45
CA GLU A 299 -104.66 -24.10 -48.23
C GLU A 299 -105.90 -23.52 -47.53
N ASN A 300 -105.70 -22.64 -46.53
CA ASN A 300 -106.82 -21.98 -45.85
C ASN A 300 -107.57 -20.99 -46.79
N ILE A 301 -106.86 -20.27 -47.66
CA ILE A 301 -107.49 -19.41 -48.67
C ILE A 301 -108.33 -20.27 -49.63
N GLU A 302 -107.77 -21.37 -50.14
CA GLU A 302 -108.48 -22.31 -51.02
C GLU A 302 -109.73 -22.89 -50.33
N LEU A 303 -109.60 -23.40 -49.11
CA LEU A 303 -110.74 -23.92 -48.33
C LEU A 303 -111.80 -22.84 -48.03
N MET A 304 -111.40 -21.59 -47.80
CA MET A 304 -112.35 -20.48 -47.66
C MET A 304 -113.09 -20.20 -48.97
N GLU A 305 -112.40 -20.24 -50.11
CA GLU A 305 -113.03 -20.09 -51.43
C GLU A 305 -113.99 -21.24 -51.74
N GLU A 306 -113.60 -22.49 -51.49
CA GLU A 306 -114.45 -23.67 -51.61
C GLU A 306 -115.67 -23.59 -50.69
N SER A 307 -115.48 -23.21 -49.43
CA SER A 307 -116.58 -23.00 -48.48
C SER A 307 -117.55 -21.92 -48.96
N LYS A 308 -117.03 -20.84 -49.55
CA LYS A 308 -117.84 -19.76 -50.12
C LYS A 308 -118.59 -20.21 -51.37
N ALA A 309 -117.99 -21.05 -52.21
CA ALA A 309 -118.64 -21.67 -53.36
C ALA A 309 -119.77 -22.63 -52.92
N ALA A 310 -119.47 -23.54 -51.99
CA ALA A 310 -120.47 -24.47 -51.43
C ALA A 310 -121.64 -23.74 -50.74
N LYS A 311 -121.38 -22.62 -50.06
CA LYS A 311 -122.45 -21.76 -49.52
C LYS A 311 -123.34 -21.18 -50.61
N LYS A 312 -122.79 -20.74 -51.74
CA LYS A 312 -123.60 -20.26 -52.88
C LYS A 312 -124.47 -21.37 -53.45
N GLU A 313 -123.92 -22.56 -53.67
CA GLU A 313 -124.70 -23.72 -54.14
C GLU A 313 -125.81 -24.11 -53.17
N LEU A 314 -125.53 -24.08 -51.85
CA LEU A 314 -126.53 -24.32 -50.82
C LEU A 314 -127.64 -23.26 -50.85
N ASP A 315 -127.28 -21.98 -50.98
CA ASP A 315 -128.25 -20.89 -51.06
C ASP A 315 -129.14 -21.04 -52.30
N GLU A 316 -128.58 -21.39 -53.47
CA GLU A 316 -129.33 -21.70 -54.69
C GLU A 316 -130.29 -22.88 -54.51
N PHE A 317 -129.81 -23.97 -53.89
CA PHE A 317 -130.64 -25.12 -53.54
C PHE A 317 -131.79 -24.72 -52.59
N MET A 318 -131.52 -23.88 -51.58
CA MET A 318 -132.53 -23.43 -50.62
C MET A 318 -133.63 -22.58 -51.27
N VAL A 319 -133.35 -21.83 -52.35
CA VAL A 319 -134.39 -21.14 -53.13
C VAL A 319 -135.34 -22.15 -53.79
N GLY A 320 -134.79 -23.23 -54.37
CA GLY A 320 -135.57 -24.34 -54.93
C GLY A 320 -136.38 -25.07 -53.86
N PHE A 321 -135.75 -25.42 -52.74
CA PHE A 321 -136.39 -26.11 -51.61
C PHE A 321 -137.57 -25.31 -51.05
N ARG A 322 -137.40 -23.99 -50.84
CA ARG A 322 -138.47 -23.11 -50.34
C ARG A 322 -139.67 -23.02 -51.31
N LYS A 323 -139.46 -23.16 -52.62
CA LYS A 323 -140.55 -23.24 -53.61
C LYS A 323 -141.32 -24.55 -53.46
N VAL A 324 -140.61 -25.68 -53.36
CA VAL A 324 -141.23 -27.01 -53.19
C VAL A 324 -141.96 -27.12 -51.84
N GLU A 325 -141.37 -26.60 -50.77
CA GLU A 325 -141.99 -26.60 -49.43
C GLU A 325 -143.31 -25.80 -49.41
N ARG A 326 -143.38 -24.70 -50.16
CA ARG A 326 -144.61 -23.89 -50.29
C ARG A 326 -145.74 -24.67 -50.97
N VAL A 327 -145.41 -25.40 -52.05
CA VAL A 327 -146.36 -26.27 -52.77
C VAL A 327 -146.80 -27.46 -51.89
N TYR A 328 -145.87 -28.07 -51.14
CA TYR A 328 -146.17 -29.16 -50.23
C TYR A 328 -147.13 -28.74 -49.12
N LYS A 329 -146.90 -27.57 -48.49
CA LYS A 329 -147.78 -27.02 -47.45
C LYS A 329 -149.19 -26.69 -47.96
N GLU A 330 -149.34 -26.23 -49.20
CA GLU A 330 -150.67 -25.93 -49.77
C GLU A 330 -151.50 -27.18 -50.09
N ILE A 331 -150.87 -28.25 -50.57
CA ILE A 331 -151.58 -29.45 -51.06
C ILE A 331 -151.83 -30.47 -49.94
N VAL A 332 -150.85 -30.71 -49.07
CA VAL A 332 -150.90 -31.84 -48.14
C VAL A 332 -151.64 -31.48 -46.85
N VAL A 333 -151.42 -30.28 -46.30
CA VAL A 333 -152.04 -29.86 -45.04
C VAL A 333 -153.56 -29.69 -45.19
N LYS A 334 -154.04 -29.13 -46.31
CA LYS A 334 -155.48 -29.02 -46.60
C LYS A 334 -156.18 -30.37 -46.79
N ARG A 335 -155.46 -31.40 -47.26
CA ARG A 335 -156.01 -32.74 -47.51
C ARG A 335 -156.09 -33.58 -46.23
N GLU A 336 -155.11 -33.44 -45.33
CA GLU A 336 -155.11 -34.12 -44.03
C GLU A 336 -156.19 -33.58 -43.08
N GLU A 337 -156.45 -32.27 -43.08
CA GLU A 337 -157.52 -31.67 -42.26
C GLU A 337 -158.93 -32.11 -42.69
N GLU A 338 -159.18 -32.31 -44.00
CA GLU A 338 -160.46 -32.81 -44.51
C GLU A 338 -160.68 -34.31 -44.21
N GLU A 339 -159.64 -35.13 -44.29
CA GLU A 339 -159.73 -36.56 -43.99
C GLU A 339 -159.92 -36.85 -42.49
N ALA A 340 -159.39 -36.01 -41.61
CA ALA A 340 -159.60 -36.10 -40.16
C ALA A 340 -161.09 -35.87 -39.80
N LYS A 341 -161.74 -34.84 -40.39
CA LYS A 341 -163.18 -34.57 -40.20
C LYS A 341 -164.08 -35.72 -40.69
N ARG A 342 -163.77 -36.36 -41.82
CA ARG A 342 -164.55 -37.50 -42.34
C ARG A 342 -164.40 -38.77 -41.49
N ARG A 343 -163.22 -39.01 -40.91
CA ARG A 343 -162.97 -40.16 -40.00
C ARG A 343 -163.75 -40.04 -38.69
N GLN A 344 -163.81 -38.84 -38.09
CA GLN A 344 -164.56 -38.60 -36.84
C GLN A 344 -166.06 -38.95 -36.99
N ASN A 345 -166.68 -38.55 -38.12
CA ASN A 345 -168.10 -38.83 -38.39
C ASN A 345 -168.43 -40.32 -38.58
N ARG A 346 -167.51 -41.12 -39.14
CA ARG A 346 -167.71 -42.58 -39.28
C ARG A 346 -167.70 -43.31 -37.94
N ILE A 347 -166.88 -42.86 -36.99
CA ILE A 347 -166.76 -43.49 -35.67
C ILE A 347 -168.05 -43.29 -34.86
N VAL A 348 -168.70 -42.13 -34.95
CA VAL A 348 -169.97 -41.81 -34.28
C VAL A 348 -171.13 -42.66 -34.80
N LEU A 349 -171.23 -42.88 -36.12
CA LEU A 349 -172.24 -43.76 -36.72
C LEU A 349 -172.08 -45.22 -36.30
N PHE A 350 -170.83 -45.70 -36.17
CA PHE A 350 -170.54 -47.07 -35.76
C PHE A 350 -170.89 -47.33 -34.28
N THR A 351 -170.62 -46.37 -33.37
CA THR A 351 -171.01 -46.49 -31.95
C THR A 351 -172.52 -46.47 -31.77
N MET A 352 -173.26 -45.68 -32.56
CA MET A 352 -174.73 -45.69 -32.61
C MET A 352 -175.30 -47.07 -33.02
N ASN A 353 -174.78 -47.67 -34.09
CA ASN A 353 -175.23 -48.99 -34.57
C ASN A 353 -174.87 -50.14 -33.61
N ARG A 354 -173.72 -50.04 -32.93
CA ARG A 354 -173.30 -51.00 -31.91
C ARG A 354 -174.19 -50.94 -30.66
N ALA A 355 -174.69 -49.75 -30.29
CA ALA A 355 -175.67 -49.60 -29.22
C ALA A 355 -177.02 -50.24 -29.58
N ALA A 356 -177.51 -50.04 -30.82
CA ALA A 356 -178.77 -50.62 -31.30
C ALA A 356 -178.77 -52.16 -31.33
N SER A 357 -177.67 -52.78 -31.74
CA SER A 357 -177.53 -54.25 -31.73
C SER A 357 -177.53 -54.84 -30.30
N LYS A 358 -177.00 -54.10 -29.32
CA LYS A 358 -176.99 -54.55 -27.91
C LYS A 358 -178.41 -54.57 -27.32
N ILE A 359 -179.26 -53.63 -27.70
CA ILE A 359 -180.69 -53.58 -27.36
C ILE A 359 -181.44 -54.78 -27.98
N GLN A 360 -181.20 -55.07 -29.27
CA GLN A 360 -181.81 -56.22 -29.94
C GLN A 360 -181.40 -57.57 -29.32
N LYS A 361 -180.17 -57.67 -28.81
CA LYS A 361 -179.66 -58.85 -28.08
C LYS A 361 -180.45 -59.11 -26.79
N TYR A 362 -180.91 -58.07 -26.10
CA TYR A 362 -181.71 -58.21 -24.88
C TYR A 362 -183.17 -58.60 -25.17
N TRP A 363 -183.80 -58.01 -26.19
CA TRP A 363 -185.19 -58.32 -26.58
C TRP A 363 -185.38 -59.77 -27.03
N ARG A 364 -184.46 -60.31 -27.84
CA ARG A 364 -184.54 -61.70 -28.33
C ARG A 364 -184.34 -62.75 -27.22
N LYS A 365 -183.50 -62.45 -26.23
CA LYS A 365 -183.30 -63.30 -25.03
C LYS A 365 -184.57 -63.38 -24.18
N TRP A 366 -185.28 -62.26 -24.01
CA TRP A 366 -186.56 -62.19 -23.31
C TRP A 366 -187.65 -63.01 -24.02
N LYS A 367 -187.75 -62.92 -25.36
CA LYS A 367 -188.78 -63.64 -26.15
C LYS A 367 -188.65 -65.18 -26.11
N LYS A 368 -187.44 -65.74 -26.15
CA LYS A 368 -187.26 -67.22 -26.07
C LYS A 368 -187.45 -67.77 -24.66
N HIS A 369 -187.18 -66.97 -23.62
CA HIS A 369 -187.46 -67.36 -22.24
C HIS A 369 -188.98 -67.59 -22.02
N ILE A 370 -189.84 -66.83 -22.71
CA ILE A 370 -191.29 -67.05 -22.72
C ILE A 370 -191.70 -68.36 -23.41
N ASN A 371 -191.12 -68.72 -24.56
CA ASN A 371 -191.49 -69.96 -25.25
C ASN A 371 -191.01 -71.25 -24.54
N LYS A 372 -189.93 -71.18 -23.75
CA LYS A 372 -189.57 -72.25 -22.80
C LYS A 372 -190.65 -72.52 -21.75
N LYS A 373 -191.56 -71.56 -21.49
CA LYS A 373 -192.64 -71.69 -20.50
C LYS A 373 -193.88 -72.40 -21.05
N ASN A 374 -194.18 -72.29 -22.36
CA ASN A 374 -195.47 -72.75 -22.91
C ASN A 374 -195.54 -74.19 -23.46
N LYS A 375 -194.42 -74.89 -23.76
CA LYS A 375 -194.50 -76.28 -24.29
C LYS A 375 -194.06 -77.39 -23.33
N ARG A 376 -193.58 -77.04 -22.13
CA ARG A 376 -193.63 -77.94 -20.96
C ARG A 376 -195.08 -78.28 -20.51
N LEU A 377 -196.10 -77.68 -21.14
CA LEU A 377 -197.53 -77.82 -20.82
C LEU A 377 -198.36 -78.72 -21.76
N ARG A 378 -197.77 -79.32 -22.80
CA ARG A 378 -198.38 -80.40 -23.61
C ARG A 378 -197.29 -81.47 -23.80
N LYS A 379 -196.91 -82.26 -22.79
CA LYS A 379 -197.59 -83.44 -22.23
C LYS A 379 -198.17 -84.35 -23.32
N ARG A 380 -197.82 -85.64 -23.17
CA ARG A 380 -198.52 -86.83 -23.65
C ARG A 380 -198.49 -87.08 -25.15
#